data_AF-A0A6L6DS18-F1
#
_entry.id   AF-A0A6L6DS18-F1
#
_cell.length_a   1.000
_cell.length_b   1.000
_cell.length_c   1.000
_cell.angle_alpha   90.00
_cell.angle_beta   90.00
_cell.angle_gamma   90.00
#
_symmetry.space_group_name_H-M   'P 1'
#
loop_
_entity.id
_entity.type
_entity.pdbx_description
1 polymer ?
#
loop_
_entity_poly.entity_id
_entity_poly.type
_entity_poly.pdbx_seq_one_letter_code
_entity_poly.pdbx_strand_id
1 'polypeptide(L)'
;MVMSRSSQRPARGPVSHASNLVDSVKAYAKQETMEPLKGAARWVMVGSIAALALGLSMIFAALGVLRLSQDIGGTSLDGSWSFVHYFITVCVVAVLVSITFSRVSQRSLAKES
;
A
#
# COMPACT_ATOMS: atom_id res chain seq x y z
N MET A 1 71.19 0.49 25.28
CA MET A 1 70.42 1.70 25.61
C MET A 1 69.41 1.94 24.48
N VAL A 2 68.16 1.48 24.63
CA VAL A 2 67.09 1.69 23.64
C VAL A 2 65.92 2.34 24.38
N MET A 3 65.64 3.58 23.99
CA MET A 3 64.58 4.41 24.55
C MET A 3 63.23 3.93 24.01
N SER A 4 62.46 3.23 24.82
CA SER A 4 61.06 2.91 24.50
C SER A 4 60.24 4.20 24.65
N ARG A 5 59.99 4.89 23.53
CA ARG A 5 59.08 6.05 23.49
C ARG A 5 57.65 5.51 23.63
N SER A 6 57.12 5.56 24.84
CA SER A 6 55.70 5.38 25.10
C SER A 6 54.93 6.48 24.35
N SER A 7 54.31 6.08 23.24
CA SER A 7 53.37 6.93 22.51
C SER A 7 52.15 7.13 23.40
N GLN A 8 52.14 8.25 24.13
CA GLN A 8 51.01 8.73 24.92
C GLN A 8 49.81 8.92 23.98
N ARG A 9 48.82 8.02 24.08
CA ARG A 9 47.50 8.25 23.51
C ARG A 9 46.80 9.31 24.36
N PRO A 10 46.26 10.39 23.77
CA PRO A 10 45.62 11.44 24.56
C PRO A 10 44.39 10.90 25.28
N ALA A 11 44.28 11.21 26.58
CA ALA A 11 43.14 10.89 27.41
C ALA A 11 41.89 11.61 26.86
N ARG A 12 40.95 10.85 26.30
CA ARG A 12 39.68 11.40 25.84
C ARG A 12 38.83 11.76 27.07
N GLY A 13 38.49 13.04 27.22
CA GLY A 13 37.71 13.55 28.35
C GLY A 13 36.26 13.04 28.39
N PRO A 14 35.51 13.33 29.47
CA PRO A 14 34.14 12.83 29.74
C PRO A 14 33.14 13.03 28.59
N VAL A 15 33.31 14.10 27.80
CA VAL A 15 32.54 14.39 26.59
C VAL A 15 32.62 13.30 25.52
N SER A 16 33.72 12.53 25.48
CA SER A 16 33.86 11.39 24.56
C SER A 16 33.03 10.17 24.97
N HIS A 17 32.79 9.97 26.26
CA HIS A 17 31.92 8.90 26.74
C HIS A 17 30.45 9.23 26.49
N ALA A 18 30.06 10.49 26.74
CA ALA A 18 28.73 10.97 26.41
C ALA A 18 28.43 10.88 24.91
N SER A 19 29.38 11.26 24.04
CA SER A 19 29.20 11.16 22.58
C SER A 19 29.09 9.69 22.12
N ASN A 20 29.90 8.78 22.69
CA ASN A 20 29.85 7.35 22.36
C ASN A 20 28.52 6.69 22.78
N LEU A 21 27.92 7.12 23.91
CA LEU A 21 26.60 6.63 24.34
C LEU A 21 25.49 7.13 23.42
N VAL A 22 25.53 8.41 23.05
CA VAL A 22 24.57 8.99 22.10
C VAL A 22 24.65 8.30 20.74
N ASP A 23 25.85 8.05 20.22
CA ASP A 23 26.03 7.31 18.97
C ASP A 23 25.52 5.87 19.06
N SER A 24 25.69 5.21 20.21
CA SER A 24 25.19 3.85 20.43
C SER A 24 23.66 3.78 20.48
N VAL A 25 23.01 4.73 21.14
CA VAL A 25 21.53 4.83 21.19
C VAL A 25 20.97 5.18 19.80
N LYS A 26 21.63 6.09 19.07
CA LYS A 26 21.25 6.45 17.70
C LYS A 26 21.38 5.27 16.74
N ALA A 27 22.44 4.48 16.88
CA ALA A 27 22.63 3.26 16.10
C ALA A 27 21.54 2.22 16.42
N TYR A 28 21.19 2.05 17.70
CA TYR A 28 20.14 1.11 18.13
C TYR A 28 18.75 1.54 17.65
N ALA A 29 18.39 2.81 17.81
CA ALA A 29 17.14 3.35 17.27
C ALA A 29 17.06 3.17 15.75
N LYS A 30 18.18 3.35 15.03
CA LYS A 30 18.23 3.07 13.59
C LYS A 30 18.07 1.57 13.29
N GLN A 31 18.63 0.68 14.11
CA GLN A 31 18.53 -0.76 13.96
C GLN A 31 17.12 -1.28 14.24
N GLU A 32 16.51 -0.85 15.34
CA GLU A 32 15.14 -1.20 15.73
C GLU A 32 14.09 -0.56 14.82
N THR A 33 14.39 0.55 14.12
CA THR A 33 13.45 1.17 13.17
C THR A 33 13.56 0.60 11.74
N MET A 34 14.70 0.01 11.37
CA MET A 34 14.87 -0.59 10.03
C MET A 34 14.00 -1.83 9.83
N GLU A 35 13.79 -2.62 10.88
CA GLU A 35 12.94 -3.82 10.86
C GLU A 35 11.44 -3.49 10.63
N PRO A 36 10.81 -2.58 11.40
CA PRO A 36 9.43 -2.16 11.16
C PRO A 36 9.27 -1.38 9.85
N LEU A 37 10.26 -0.60 9.42
CA LEU A 37 10.19 0.13 8.15
C LEU A 37 10.16 -0.82 6.94
N LYS A 38 10.96 -1.90 6.96
CA LYS A 38 10.87 -2.95 5.94
C LYS A 38 9.51 -3.65 5.93
N GLY A 39 8.94 -3.89 7.11
CA GLY A 39 7.60 -4.47 7.25
C GLY A 39 6.52 -3.57 6.63
N ALA A 40 6.52 -2.29 7.00
CA ALA A 40 5.59 -1.29 6.46
C ALA A 40 5.75 -1.14 4.93
N ALA A 41 6.98 -1.07 4.43
CA ALA A 41 7.25 -0.96 3.00
C ALA A 41 6.71 -2.18 2.22
N ARG A 42 6.87 -3.40 2.76
CA ARG A 42 6.29 -4.61 2.15
C ARG A 42 4.76 -4.53 2.13
N TRP A 43 4.14 -4.13 3.22
CA TRP A 43 2.69 -4.05 3.32
C TRP A 43 2.10 -3.02 2.35
N VAL A 44 2.73 -1.85 2.23
CA VAL A 44 2.36 -0.83 1.24
C VAL A 44 2.53 -1.34 -0.18
N MET A 45 3.63 -2.03 -0.49
CA MET A 45 3.85 -2.59 -1.83
C MET A 45 2.77 -3.60 -2.21
N VAL A 46 2.43 -4.51 -1.31
CA VAL A 46 1.35 -5.50 -1.54
C VAL A 46 0.00 -4.81 -1.67
N GLY A 47 -0.29 -3.82 -0.81
CA GLY A 47 -1.52 -3.03 -0.88
C GLY A 47 -1.65 -2.29 -2.20
N SER A 48 -0.57 -1.66 -2.68
CA SER A 48 -0.54 -0.96 -3.96
C SER A 48 -0.75 -1.89 -5.14
N ILE A 49 -0.10 -3.06 -5.16
CA ILE A 49 -0.29 -4.05 -6.23
C ILE A 49 -1.74 -4.55 -6.25
N ALA A 50 -2.31 -4.85 -5.07
CA ALA A 50 -3.70 -5.25 -4.95
C ALA A 50 -4.67 -4.15 -5.42
N ALA A 51 -4.41 -2.89 -5.05
CA ALA A 51 -5.21 -1.75 -5.48
C ALA A 51 -5.16 -1.54 -6.99
N LEU A 52 -3.98 -1.66 -7.60
CA LEU A 52 -3.82 -1.58 -9.05
C LEU A 52 -4.55 -2.72 -9.76
N ALA A 53 -4.41 -3.95 -9.26
CA ALA A 53 -5.10 -5.11 -9.82
C ALA A 53 -6.63 -4.96 -9.73
N LEU A 54 -7.15 -4.48 -8.59
CA LEU A 54 -8.59 -4.21 -8.41
C LEU A 54 -9.08 -3.09 -9.32
N GLY A 55 -8.32 -2.00 -9.44
CA GLY A 55 -8.65 -0.89 -10.34
C GLY A 55 -8.71 -1.35 -11.79
N LEU A 56 -7.72 -2.11 -12.23
CA LEU A 56 -7.66 -2.65 -13.59
C LEU A 56 -8.81 -3.63 -13.86
N SER A 57 -9.09 -4.53 -12.91
CA SER A 57 -10.24 -5.44 -12.99
C SER A 57 -11.56 -4.67 -13.13
N MET A 58 -11.75 -3.59 -12.36
CA MET A 58 -12.95 -2.76 -12.45
C MET A 58 -13.13 -2.11 -13.82
N ILE A 59 -12.04 -1.61 -14.43
CA ILE A 59 -12.07 -1.06 -15.80
C ILE A 59 -12.48 -2.15 -16.80
N PHE A 60 -11.85 -3.33 -16.72
CA PHE A 60 -12.21 -4.44 -17.61
C PHE A 60 -13.64 -4.94 -17.41
N ALA A 61 -14.13 -4.99 -16.17
CA ALA A 61 -15.50 -5.36 -15.87
C ALA A 61 -16.48 -4.35 -16.48
N ALA A 62 -16.23 -3.05 -16.34
CA ALA A 62 -17.06 -2.01 -16.94
C ALA A 62 -17.09 -2.12 -18.47
N LEU A 63 -15.93 -2.29 -19.11
CA LEU A 63 -15.83 -2.48 -20.56
C LEU A 63 -16.51 -3.78 -21.01
N GLY A 64 -16.34 -4.87 -20.25
CA GLY A 64 -16.94 -6.17 -20.55
C GLY A 64 -18.47 -6.14 -20.47
N VAL A 65 -19.02 -5.51 -19.43
CA VAL A 65 -20.47 -5.34 -19.28
C VAL A 65 -21.04 -4.45 -20.38
N LEU A 66 -20.39 -3.32 -20.68
CA LEU A 66 -20.82 -2.44 -21.75
C LEU A 66 -20.85 -3.18 -23.08
N ARG A 67 -19.78 -3.93 -23.39
CA ARG A 67 -19.66 -4.69 -24.63
C ARG A 67 -20.69 -5.82 -24.71
N LEU A 68 -20.89 -6.55 -23.61
CA LEU A 68 -21.90 -7.61 -23.54
C LEU A 68 -23.32 -7.04 -23.72
N SER A 69 -23.60 -5.91 -23.09
CA SER A 69 -24.90 -5.25 -23.24
C SER A 69 -25.12 -4.79 -24.68
N GLN A 70 -24.09 -4.26 -25.35
CA GLN A 70 -24.17 -3.84 -26.76
C GLN A 70 -24.33 -5.03 -27.71
N ASP A 71 -23.63 -6.13 -27.45
CA ASP A 71 -23.71 -7.37 -28.24
C ASP A 71 -25.10 -8.02 -28.16
N ILE A 72 -25.70 -8.05 -26.96
CA ILE A 72 -27.06 -8.56 -26.73
C ILE A 72 -28.12 -7.57 -27.21
N GLY A 73 -27.91 -6.27 -27.01
CA GLY A 73 -28.84 -5.21 -27.35
C GLY A 73 -29.01 -5.00 -28.86
N GLY A 74 -27.95 -5.30 -29.63
CA GLY A 74 -27.94 -5.23 -31.09
C GLY A 74 -28.54 -3.93 -31.64
N THR A 75 -29.17 -4.01 -32.82
CA THR A 75 -29.79 -2.85 -33.48
C THR A 75 -31.05 -2.34 -32.78
N SER A 76 -31.60 -3.07 -31.81
CA SER A 76 -32.86 -2.72 -31.12
C SER A 76 -32.66 -1.59 -30.10
N LEU A 77 -31.45 -1.45 -29.56
CA LEU A 77 -31.08 -0.40 -28.62
C LEU A 77 -30.08 0.61 -29.23
N ASP A 78 -29.87 0.58 -30.54
CA ASP A 78 -29.01 1.52 -31.27
C ASP A 78 -29.75 2.83 -31.62
N GLY A 79 -28.99 3.90 -31.86
CA GLY A 79 -29.53 5.23 -32.15
C GLY A 79 -29.97 5.98 -30.89
N SER A 80 -31.22 6.44 -30.82
CA SER A 80 -31.75 7.25 -29.70
C SER A 80 -31.80 6.51 -28.36
N TRP A 81 -31.73 5.17 -28.35
CA TRP A 81 -31.75 4.34 -27.13
C TRP A 81 -30.37 3.86 -26.67
N SER A 82 -29.29 4.28 -27.35
CA SER A 82 -27.91 3.88 -27.04
C SER A 82 -27.49 4.22 -25.61
N PHE A 83 -28.09 5.23 -24.99
CA PHE A 83 -27.84 5.64 -23.61
C PHE A 83 -28.13 4.52 -22.59
N VAL A 84 -29.03 3.58 -22.91
CA VAL A 84 -29.44 2.48 -22.02
C VAL A 84 -28.27 1.56 -21.69
N HIS A 85 -27.37 1.29 -22.64
CA HIS A 85 -26.18 0.47 -22.43
C HIS A 85 -25.25 1.07 -21.35
N TYR A 86 -25.09 2.39 -21.37
CA TYR A 86 -24.30 3.10 -20.36
C TYR A 86 -25.00 3.08 -19.00
N PHE A 87 -26.32 3.24 -18.96
CA PHE A 87 -27.10 3.16 -17.72
C PHE A 87 -26.98 1.77 -17.07
N ILE A 88 -27.14 0.70 -17.84
CA ILE A 88 -26.96 -0.69 -17.38
C ILE A 88 -25.54 -0.88 -16.82
N THR A 89 -24.53 -0.42 -17.55
CA THR A 89 -23.13 -0.53 -17.12
C THR A 89 -22.90 0.17 -15.78
N VAL A 90 -23.42 1.40 -15.61
CA VAL A 90 -23.33 2.15 -14.36
C VAL A 90 -24.03 1.42 -13.22
N CYS A 91 -25.22 0.87 -13.44
CA CYS A 91 -25.94 0.09 -12.42
C CYS A 91 -25.14 -1.14 -11.98
N VAL A 92 -24.57 -1.90 -12.93
CA VAL A 92 -23.76 -3.08 -12.60
C VAL A 92 -22.50 -2.70 -11.82
N VAL A 93 -21.79 -1.66 -12.25
CA VAL A 93 -20.60 -1.15 -11.53
C VAL A 93 -20.98 -0.67 -10.13
N ALA A 94 -22.10 0.04 -9.97
CA ALA A 94 -22.58 0.50 -8.67
C ALA A 94 -22.88 -0.67 -7.71
N VAL A 95 -23.44 -1.78 -8.22
CA VAL A 95 -23.65 -3.00 -7.44
C VAL A 95 -22.32 -3.63 -7.04
N LEU A 96 -21.36 -3.75 -7.96
CA LEU A 96 -20.02 -4.28 -7.65
C LEU A 96 -19.29 -3.46 -6.59
N VAL A 97 -19.36 -2.13 -6.70
CA VAL A 97 -18.82 -1.20 -5.71
C VAL A 97 -19.51 -1.40 -4.35
N SER A 98 -20.84 -1.47 -4.33
CA SER A 98 -21.61 -1.70 -3.09
C SER A 98 -21.27 -3.01 -2.41
N ILE A 99 -21.10 -4.10 -3.19
CA ILE A 99 -20.63 -5.40 -2.69
C ILE A 99 -19.22 -5.26 -2.11
N THR A 100 -18.32 -4.57 -2.82
CA THR A 100 -16.93 -4.37 -2.37
C THR A 100 -16.89 -3.64 -1.03
N PHE A 101 -17.62 -2.53 -0.89
CA PHE A 101 -17.74 -1.79 0.38
C PHE A 101 -18.35 -2.65 1.49
N SER A 102 -19.39 -3.43 1.19
CA SER A 102 -20.02 -4.33 2.16
C SER A 102 -19.01 -5.37 2.69
N ARG A 103 -18.15 -5.92 1.82
CA ARG A 103 -17.14 -6.91 2.22
C ARG A 103 -16.00 -6.32 3.06
N VAL A 104 -15.64 -5.07 2.81
CA VAL A 104 -14.66 -4.36 3.65
C VAL A 104 -15.24 -4.04 5.03
N SER A 105 -16.50 -3.59 5.09
CA SER A 105 -17.20 -3.23 6.33
C SER A 105 -17.34 -4.40 7.32
N GLN A 106 -17.65 -5.60 6.82
CA GLN A 106 -17.89 -6.79 7.65
C GLN A 106 -16.65 -7.27 8.44
N ARG A 107 -15.43 -6.89 8.03
CA ARG A 107 -14.21 -7.23 8.80
C ARG A 107 -13.97 -6.32 10.00
N SER A 108 -14.58 -5.13 10.02
CA SER A 108 -14.42 -4.16 11.11
C SER A 108 -15.38 -4.42 12.28
N LEU A 109 -16.55 -5.00 12.02
CA LEU A 109 -17.63 -5.13 13.02
C LEU A 109 -17.64 -6.48 13.75
N ALA A 110 -16.91 -7.48 13.27
CA ALA A 110 -16.85 -8.81 13.88
C ALA A 110 -15.84 -8.94 15.04
N LYS A 111 -15.32 -7.83 15.60
CA LYS A 111 -14.36 -7.84 16.72
C LYS A 111 -15.00 -7.54 18.08
N GLU A 112 -16.32 -7.62 18.18
CA GLU A 112 -17.03 -7.35 19.43
C GLU A 112 -18.26 -8.27 19.54
N SER A 113 -18.00 -9.54 19.87
CA SER A 113 -18.92 -10.43 20.59
C SER A 113 -18.15 -11.65 21.12
#